data_AF-A0A950UAI6-F1
#
_entry.id   AF-A0A950UAI6-F1
#
_cell.length_a   1.000
_cell.length_b   1.000
_cell.length_c   1.000
_cell.angle_alpha   90.00
_cell.angle_beta   90.00
_cell.angle_gamma   90.00
#
_symmetry.space_group_name_H-M   'P 1'
#
loop_
_entity.id
_entity.type
_entity.pdbx_description
1 polymer ?
#
loop_
_entity_poly.entity_id
_entity_poly.type
_entity_poly.pdbx_seq_one_letter_code
_entity_poly.pdbx_strand_id
1 'polypeptide(L)'
;MGGGLTDGGDGLEAVRAGGLGAAGALSAAAPTRARLRSWWLAQAGAEDEPTRLEGSRRADVCIVGGGFTGLWTAIRIKEREPSADVAVIEADICGAGASGRNGGFAMSFWHHFVGLARACGSDEALRLGRASCAAVDEIGAFCDEHAIDARYRRDGWLWTATTQTQ
;
A
#
# COMPACT_ATOMS: atom_id res chain seq x y z
N MET A 1 56.17 -32.69 -46.18
CA MET A 1 55.18 -32.90 -47.25
C MET A 1 53.95 -33.58 -46.64
N GLY A 2 52.76 -32.99 -46.82
CA GLY A 2 51.41 -33.52 -46.50
C GLY A 2 51.10 -33.58 -45.00
N GLY A 3 50.12 -32.89 -44.43
CA GLY A 3 48.68 -32.80 -44.76
C GLY A 3 47.95 -33.46 -43.56
N GLY A 4 46.94 -32.96 -42.85
CA GLY A 4 45.86 -32.02 -43.11
C GLY A 4 44.58 -32.67 -42.55
N LEU A 5 43.86 -31.99 -41.63
CA LEU A 5 42.40 -32.10 -41.32
C LEU A 5 41.89 -33.46 -40.74
N THR A 6 40.94 -33.61 -39.82
CA THR A 6 39.90 -32.79 -39.16
C THR A 6 39.37 -33.53 -37.93
N ASP A 7 38.97 -32.75 -36.92
CA ASP A 7 37.72 -32.76 -36.12
C ASP A 7 37.06 -34.08 -35.64
N GLY A 8 36.54 -34.01 -34.40
CA GLY A 8 35.66 -35.01 -33.79
C GLY A 8 36.13 -35.48 -32.42
N GLY A 9 35.66 -34.84 -31.35
CA GLY A 9 35.94 -35.29 -29.99
C GLY A 9 35.11 -34.56 -28.95
N ASP A 10 33.96 -35.14 -28.63
CA ASP A 10 33.01 -34.72 -27.60
C ASP A 10 33.69 -34.28 -26.29
N GLY A 11 33.55 -32.99 -25.99
CA GLY A 11 33.97 -32.39 -24.72
C GLY A 11 32.98 -32.72 -23.61
N LEU A 12 33.15 -33.87 -22.95
CA LEU A 12 32.72 -34.06 -21.57
C LEU A 12 33.86 -33.62 -20.66
N GLU A 13 34.01 -32.31 -20.47
CA GLU A 13 34.92 -31.78 -19.45
C GLU A 13 34.28 -31.82 -18.07
N ALA A 14 35.04 -32.41 -17.16
CA ALA A 14 34.73 -32.64 -15.77
C ALA A 14 34.35 -31.34 -15.04
N VAL A 15 33.25 -31.40 -14.28
CA VAL A 15 32.88 -30.41 -13.27
C VAL A 15 33.99 -30.34 -12.23
N ARG A 16 34.86 -29.32 -12.34
CA ARG A 16 35.77 -28.93 -11.26
C ARG A 16 34.99 -28.14 -10.23
N ALA A 17 35.04 -28.61 -8.99
CA ALA A 17 34.56 -27.89 -7.82
C ALA A 17 35.36 -26.57 -7.67
N GLY A 18 34.78 -25.48 -8.15
CA GLY A 18 35.27 -24.11 -7.95
C GLY A 18 34.95 -23.66 -6.54
N GLY A 19 36.00 -23.21 -5.84
CA GLY A 19 35.99 -22.94 -4.41
C GLY A 19 34.99 -21.88 -3.95
N LEU A 20 34.71 -21.94 -2.65
CA LEU A 20 33.98 -20.96 -1.87
C LEU A 20 34.69 -19.60 -1.97
N GLY A 21 34.35 -18.83 -3.01
CA GLY A 21 34.67 -17.42 -3.11
C GLY A 21 33.96 -16.67 -2.00
N ALA A 22 34.71 -15.81 -1.32
CA ALA A 22 34.26 -14.99 -0.20
C ALA A 22 32.87 -14.39 -0.48
N ALA A 23 31.91 -14.72 0.38
CA ALA A 23 30.64 -14.01 0.46
C ALA A 23 30.97 -12.54 0.73
N GLY A 24 30.93 -11.72 -0.32
CA GLY A 24 30.90 -10.28 -0.17
C GLY A 24 29.74 -9.97 0.76
N ALA A 25 30.05 -9.44 1.94
CA ALA A 25 29.03 -8.99 2.87
C ALA A 25 28.18 -7.94 2.14
N LEU A 26 26.97 -8.32 1.75
CA LEU A 26 25.93 -7.35 1.47
C LEU A 26 25.84 -6.51 2.74
N SER A 27 26.35 -5.28 2.70
CA SER A 27 26.06 -4.31 3.73
C SER A 27 24.57 -4.05 3.63
N ALA A 28 23.79 -4.77 4.45
CA ALA A 28 22.38 -4.49 4.59
C ALA A 28 22.29 -3.11 5.24
N ALA A 29 22.00 -2.09 4.43
CA ALA A 29 21.67 -0.77 4.92
C ALA A 29 20.63 -0.92 6.05
N ALA A 30 20.80 -0.14 7.13
CA ALA A 30 19.88 -0.18 8.25
C ALA A 30 18.43 -0.02 7.74
N PRO A 31 17.47 -0.82 8.23
CA PRO A 31 16.11 -0.77 7.73
C PRO A 31 15.52 0.64 7.92
N THR A 32 14.90 1.19 6.88
CA THR A 32 14.21 2.49 6.93
C THR A 32 13.06 2.47 7.94
N ARG A 33 12.62 3.64 8.42
CA ARG A 33 11.46 3.73 9.32
C ARG A 33 10.23 3.06 8.71
N ALA A 34 10.00 3.23 7.40
CA ALA A 34 8.94 2.54 6.67
C ALA A 34 8.99 1.02 6.81
N ARG A 35 10.18 0.41 6.63
CA ARG A 35 10.36 -1.05 6.74
C ARG A 35 10.10 -1.60 8.14
N LEU A 36 10.33 -0.80 9.18
CA LEU A 36 10.13 -1.20 10.57
C LEU A 36 8.68 -1.05 11.05
N ARG A 37 7.81 -0.34 10.31
CA ARG A 37 6.46 0.01 10.79
C ARG A 37 5.38 -0.95 10.31
N SER A 38 5.40 -1.35 9.06
CA SER A 38 4.44 -2.33 8.54
C SER A 38 4.91 -2.98 7.26
N TRP A 39 4.33 -4.16 6.98
CA TRP A 39 4.58 -4.88 5.74
C TRP A 39 4.21 -4.05 4.50
N TRP A 40 3.09 -3.32 4.55
CA TRP A 40 2.63 -2.46 3.46
C TRP A 40 3.62 -1.34 3.15
N LEU A 41 4.15 -0.66 4.16
CA LEU A 41 5.14 0.41 3.98
C LEU A 41 6.50 -0.12 3.52
N ALA A 42 6.91 -1.29 4.01
CA ALA A 42 8.11 -1.98 3.55
C ALA A 42 8.02 -2.32 2.06
N GLN A 43 6.86 -2.81 1.61
CA GLN A 43 6.63 -3.20 0.22
C GLN A 43 6.44 -2.01 -0.72
N ALA A 44 5.82 -0.92 -0.25
CA ALA A 44 5.64 0.29 -1.04
C ALA A 44 6.96 0.93 -1.47
N GLY A 45 8.09 0.57 -0.84
CA GLY A 45 9.40 1.07 -1.21
C GLY A 45 9.53 2.58 -0.98
N ALA A 46 8.77 3.15 -0.04
CA ALA A 46 8.91 4.54 0.36
C ALA A 46 10.29 4.72 1.02
N GLU A 47 11.24 5.21 0.25
CA GLU A 47 12.61 5.51 0.70
C GLU A 47 12.80 6.98 1.10
N ASP A 48 11.86 7.85 0.71
CA ASP A 48 11.92 9.26 1.07
C ASP A 48 11.58 9.44 2.56
N GLU A 49 12.61 9.81 3.34
CA GLU A 49 12.41 10.25 4.72
C GLU A 49 11.68 11.60 4.69
N PRO A 50 10.57 11.76 5.44
CA PRO A 50 9.85 13.01 5.43
C PRO A 50 10.71 14.15 5.99
N THR A 51 10.59 15.32 5.38
CA THR A 51 11.24 16.53 5.89
C THR A 51 10.66 16.87 7.25
N ARG A 52 11.53 16.95 8.26
CA ARG A 52 11.14 17.38 9.60
C ARG A 52 10.63 18.82 9.55
N LEU A 53 9.50 19.09 10.19
CA LEU A 53 9.03 20.45 10.38
C LEU A 53 9.95 21.20 11.34
N GLU A 54 10.50 22.32 10.88
CA GLU A 54 11.32 23.23 11.69
C GLU A 54 10.61 24.57 11.90
N GLY A 55 10.53 25.00 13.17
CA GLY A 55 9.88 26.25 13.55
C GLY A 55 8.37 26.24 13.24
N SER A 56 7.83 27.42 12.94
CA SER A 56 6.44 27.58 12.52
C SER A 56 6.32 27.64 10.99
N ARG A 57 5.19 27.15 10.49
CA ARG A 57 4.75 27.33 9.11
C ARG A 57 3.30 27.82 9.13
N ARG A 58 2.96 28.60 8.12
CA ARG A 58 1.59 29.07 7.86
C ARG A 58 1.12 28.38 6.59
N ALA A 59 -0.14 27.96 6.59
CA ALA A 59 -0.86 27.41 5.46
C ALA A 59 -2.32 27.86 5.56
N ASP A 60 -3.08 27.78 4.47
CA ASP A 60 -4.52 28.05 4.48
C ASP A 60 -5.26 26.93 5.23
N VAL A 61 -4.81 25.69 5.05
CA VAL A 61 -5.32 24.50 5.74
C VAL A 61 -4.17 23.67 6.30
N CYS A 62 -4.24 23.37 7.60
CA CYS A 62 -3.34 22.44 8.28
C CYS A 62 -4.09 21.15 8.65
N ILE A 63 -3.64 20.02 8.12
CA ILE A 63 -4.18 18.68 8.35
C ILE A 63 -3.24 17.94 9.29
N VAL A 64 -3.76 17.50 10.43
CA VAL A 64 -3.02 16.71 11.41
C VAL A 64 -3.31 15.23 11.19
N GLY A 65 -2.29 14.49 10.74
CA GLY A 65 -2.31 13.05 10.50
C GLY A 65 -2.12 12.68 9.02
N GLY A 66 -1.05 11.94 8.73
CA GLY A 66 -0.67 11.46 7.40
C GLY A 66 -1.28 10.10 7.03
N GLY A 67 -2.50 9.80 7.51
CA GLY A 67 -3.24 8.58 7.17
C GLY A 67 -4.15 8.76 5.94
N PHE A 68 -4.91 7.72 5.56
CA PHE A 68 -5.84 7.77 4.43
C PHE A 68 -6.78 8.95 4.49
N THR A 69 -7.43 9.18 5.64
CA THR A 69 -8.38 10.30 5.79
C THR A 69 -7.70 11.65 5.60
N GLY A 70 -6.51 11.88 6.19
CA GLY A 70 -5.81 13.15 6.07
C GLY A 70 -5.32 13.42 4.65
N LEU A 71 -4.69 12.41 4.02
CA LEU A 71 -4.20 12.51 2.66
C LEU A 71 -5.34 12.67 1.64
N TRP A 72 -6.42 11.91 1.79
CA TRP A 72 -7.61 12.02 0.94
C TRP A 72 -8.29 13.38 1.09
N THR A 73 -8.32 13.93 2.31
CA THR A 73 -8.81 15.29 2.55
C THR A 73 -7.94 16.32 1.83
N ALA A 74 -6.61 16.19 1.90
CA ALA A 74 -5.70 17.08 1.18
C ALA A 74 -5.95 17.04 -0.34
N ILE A 75 -6.07 15.84 -0.91
CA ILE A 75 -6.39 15.63 -2.34
C ILE A 75 -7.71 16.33 -2.69
N ARG A 76 -8.79 16.08 -1.93
CA ARG A 76 -10.11 16.69 -2.18
C ARG A 76 -10.10 18.21 -2.07
N ILE A 77 -9.27 18.78 -1.19
CA ILE A 77 -9.08 20.23 -1.12
C ILE A 77 -8.39 20.72 -2.38
N LYS A 78 -7.28 20.09 -2.79
CA LYS A 78 -6.53 20.51 -3.99
C LYS A 78 -7.33 20.37 -5.28
N GLU A 79 -8.23 19.38 -5.39
CA GLU A 79 -9.15 19.25 -6.53
C GLU A 79 -10.16 20.40 -6.60
N ARG A 80 -10.64 20.88 -5.45
CA ARG A 80 -11.67 21.93 -5.37
C ARG A 80 -11.10 23.34 -5.40
N GLU A 81 -9.96 23.53 -4.76
CA GLU A 81 -9.23 24.78 -4.69
C GLU A 81 -7.73 24.52 -4.93
N PRO A 82 -7.31 24.46 -6.20
CA PRO A 82 -5.93 24.18 -6.57
C PRO A 82 -4.93 25.22 -6.04
N SER A 83 -5.37 26.43 -5.70
CA SER A 83 -4.49 27.48 -5.17
C SER A 83 -4.29 27.40 -3.66
N ALA A 84 -5.12 26.66 -2.92
CA ALA A 84 -5.01 26.54 -1.47
C ALA A 84 -3.64 25.96 -1.06
N ASP A 85 -3.00 26.62 -0.11
CA ASP A 85 -1.82 26.11 0.58
C ASP A 85 -2.25 25.10 1.66
N VAL A 86 -1.97 23.82 1.42
CA VAL A 86 -2.38 22.70 2.28
C VAL A 86 -1.13 22.05 2.88
N ALA A 87 -1.00 22.13 4.19
CA ALA A 87 0.04 21.46 4.95
C ALA A 87 -0.52 20.18 5.60
N VAL A 88 0.16 19.05 5.41
CA VAL A 88 -0.10 17.80 6.16
C VAL A 88 1.04 17.59 7.14
N ILE A 89 0.73 17.47 8.43
CA ILE A 89 1.71 17.17 9.48
C ILE A 89 1.45 15.78 10.07
N GLU A 90 2.52 14.99 10.16
CA GLU A 90 2.51 13.65 10.75
C GLU A 90 3.62 13.57 11.80
N ALA A 91 3.35 12.87 12.91
CA ALA A 91 4.28 12.73 14.02
C ALA A 91 5.38 11.70 13.72
N ASP A 92 5.10 10.72 12.86
CA ASP A 92 6.06 9.72 12.38
C ASP A 92 6.27 9.88 10.86
N ILE A 93 5.80 8.92 10.07
CA ILE A 93 5.79 8.95 8.60
C ILE A 93 4.36 8.74 8.10
N CYS A 94 4.04 9.24 6.91
CA CYS A 94 2.72 9.02 6.32
C CYS A 94 2.41 7.51 6.23
N GLY A 95 1.20 7.15 6.61
CA GLY A 95 0.75 5.75 6.68
C GLY A 95 1.26 4.96 7.89
N ALA A 96 2.13 5.49 8.77
CA ALA A 96 2.66 4.71 9.91
C ALA A 96 1.59 4.18 10.88
N GLY A 97 0.42 4.84 10.94
CA GLY A 97 -0.71 4.51 11.81
C GLY A 97 -1.57 3.34 11.32
N ALA A 98 -2.87 3.41 11.62
CA ALA A 98 -3.85 2.39 11.23
C ALA A 98 -3.89 2.18 9.70
N SER A 99 -3.73 3.26 8.92
CA SER A 99 -3.78 3.20 7.45
C SER A 99 -2.68 2.32 6.85
N GLY A 100 -1.49 2.24 7.43
CA GLY A 100 -0.44 1.32 6.95
C GLY A 100 -0.40 0.00 7.70
N ARG A 101 -1.29 -0.26 8.66
CA ARG A 101 -1.38 -1.50 9.45
C ARG A 101 -2.73 -2.22 9.29
N ASN A 102 -3.43 -1.94 8.19
CA ASN A 102 -4.73 -2.50 7.90
C ASN A 102 -4.63 -3.91 7.26
N GLY A 103 -5.76 -4.62 7.14
CA GLY A 103 -5.81 -5.98 6.59
C GLY A 103 -5.78 -6.11 5.07
N GLY A 104 -5.77 -4.99 4.33
CA GLY A 104 -5.79 -4.94 2.86
C GLY A 104 -7.19 -5.04 2.24
N PHE A 105 -8.25 -5.02 3.04
CA PHE A 105 -9.63 -5.18 2.56
C PHE A 105 -10.37 -3.84 2.50
N ALA A 106 -10.86 -3.47 1.31
CA ALA A 106 -11.82 -2.39 1.13
C ALA A 106 -13.24 -2.98 1.09
N MET A 107 -13.93 -2.99 2.23
CA MET A 107 -15.26 -3.60 2.37
C MET A 107 -16.36 -2.56 2.55
N SER A 108 -17.52 -2.84 1.96
CA SER A 108 -18.77 -2.11 2.24
C SER A 108 -19.35 -2.47 3.61
N PHE A 109 -20.21 -1.63 4.15
CA PHE A 109 -20.85 -1.79 5.45
C PHE A 109 -22.02 -2.77 5.53
N TRP A 110 -22.37 -3.47 4.44
CA TRP A 110 -23.50 -4.41 4.44
C TRP A 110 -23.40 -5.51 5.52
N HIS A 111 -22.20 -5.99 5.82
CA HIS A 111 -21.98 -6.98 6.88
C HIS A 111 -22.26 -6.46 8.30
N HIS A 112 -22.31 -5.14 8.48
CA HIS A 112 -22.66 -4.47 9.74
C HIS A 112 -24.07 -3.90 9.75
N PHE A 113 -24.91 -4.18 8.73
CA PHE A 113 -26.18 -3.50 8.52
C PHE A 113 -27.10 -3.53 9.75
N VAL A 114 -27.26 -4.67 10.41
CA VAL A 114 -28.12 -4.80 11.60
C VAL A 114 -27.63 -3.90 12.74
N GLY A 115 -26.31 -3.81 12.94
CA GLY A 115 -25.71 -2.93 13.94
C GLY A 115 -25.91 -1.46 13.58
N LEU A 116 -25.72 -1.10 12.31
CA LEU A 116 -25.95 0.26 11.82
C LEU A 116 -27.41 0.68 11.96
N ALA A 117 -28.35 -0.16 11.55
CA ALA A 117 -29.78 0.13 11.65
C ALA A 117 -30.22 0.37 13.10
N ARG A 118 -29.61 -0.34 14.06
CA ARG A 118 -29.83 -0.10 15.50
C ARG A 118 -29.24 1.22 15.98
N ALA A 119 -28.09 1.63 15.45
CA ALA A 119 -27.37 2.82 15.89
C ALA A 119 -27.92 4.12 15.28
N CYS A 120 -28.32 4.11 14.01
CA CYS A 120 -28.72 5.32 13.27
C CYS A 120 -30.09 5.23 12.56
N GLY A 121 -30.81 4.10 12.70
CA GLY A 121 -32.07 3.87 11.99
C GLY A 121 -31.88 3.23 10.61
N SER A 122 -32.94 2.55 10.14
CA SER A 122 -32.87 1.74 8.91
C SER A 122 -32.56 2.55 7.66
N ASP A 123 -33.15 3.74 7.50
CA ASP A 123 -32.95 4.57 6.31
C ASP A 123 -31.51 5.07 6.21
N GLU A 124 -30.93 5.49 7.34
CA GLU A 124 -29.54 5.92 7.38
C GLU A 124 -28.57 4.75 7.20
N ALA A 125 -28.88 3.58 7.78
CA ALA A 125 -28.10 2.37 7.53
C ALA A 125 -28.10 1.97 6.04
N LEU A 126 -29.23 2.12 5.35
CA LEU A 126 -29.33 1.89 3.90
C LEU A 126 -28.48 2.91 3.14
N ARG A 127 -28.53 4.18 3.51
CA ARG A 127 -27.72 5.25 2.91
C ARG A 127 -26.23 4.95 3.07
N LEU A 128 -25.79 4.60 4.28
CA LEU A 128 -24.40 4.26 4.61
C LEU A 128 -23.95 2.99 3.88
N GLY A 129 -24.79 1.96 3.79
CA GLY A 129 -24.51 0.75 3.03
C GLY A 129 -24.21 1.06 1.57
N ARG A 130 -25.08 1.83 0.90
CA ARG A 130 -24.87 2.24 -0.50
C ARG A 130 -23.65 3.14 -0.67
N ALA A 131 -23.47 4.13 0.21
CA ALA A 131 -22.33 5.04 0.18
C ALA A 131 -21.00 4.30 0.34
N SER A 132 -20.95 3.27 1.20
CA SER A 132 -19.74 2.47 1.38
C SER A 132 -19.41 1.61 0.15
N CYS A 133 -20.41 1.13 -0.60
CA CYS A 133 -20.16 0.49 -1.89
C CYS A 133 -19.58 1.46 -2.91
N ALA A 134 -20.20 2.64 -3.05
CA ALA A 134 -19.71 3.68 -3.95
C ALA A 134 -18.26 4.07 -3.61
N ALA A 135 -17.92 4.24 -2.32
CA ALA A 135 -16.57 4.56 -1.89
C ALA A 135 -15.54 3.48 -2.29
N VAL A 136 -15.90 2.18 -2.24
CA VAL A 136 -15.02 1.09 -2.70
C VAL A 136 -14.80 1.20 -4.21
N ASP A 137 -15.86 1.46 -4.98
CA ASP A 137 -15.75 1.60 -6.43
C ASP A 137 -14.95 2.86 -6.82
N GLU A 138 -15.12 3.98 -6.10
CA GLU A 138 -14.37 5.23 -6.26
C GLU A 138 -12.86 5.05 -6.02
N ILE A 139 -12.45 4.22 -5.06
CA ILE A 139 -11.03 3.91 -4.84
C ILE A 139 -10.42 3.26 -6.08
N GLY A 140 -11.14 2.31 -6.69
CA GLY A 140 -10.70 1.66 -7.93
C GLY A 140 -10.57 2.65 -9.08
N ALA A 141 -11.62 3.44 -9.31
CA ALA A 141 -11.63 4.45 -10.36
C ALA A 141 -10.51 5.49 -10.19
N PHE A 142 -10.24 5.92 -8.95
CA PHE A 142 -9.14 6.84 -8.64
C PHE A 142 -7.77 6.23 -8.97
N CYS A 143 -7.57 4.94 -8.68
CA CYS A 143 -6.33 4.26 -9.05
C CYS A 143 -6.14 4.21 -10.57
N ASP A 144 -7.21 3.90 -11.30
CA ASP A 144 -7.18 3.83 -12.76
C ASP A 144 -6.91 5.20 -13.40
N GLU A 145 -7.62 6.25 -12.94
CA GLU A 145 -7.49 7.63 -13.44
C GLU A 145 -6.08 8.18 -13.26
N HIS A 146 -5.46 7.91 -12.12
CA HIS A 146 -4.14 8.45 -11.77
C HIS A 146 -2.99 7.48 -12.04
N ALA A 147 -3.24 6.35 -12.70
CA ALA A 147 -2.25 5.30 -12.99
C ALA A 147 -1.48 4.84 -11.72
N ILE A 148 -2.21 4.64 -10.62
CA ILE A 148 -1.65 4.20 -9.33
C ILE A 148 -1.75 2.67 -9.23
N ASP A 149 -0.61 1.99 -9.17
CA ASP A 149 -0.57 0.56 -8.85
C ASP A 149 -0.74 0.31 -7.34
N ALA A 150 -2.00 0.39 -6.89
CA ALA A 150 -2.38 -0.02 -5.55
C ALA A 150 -2.63 -1.54 -5.43
N ARG A 151 -2.40 -2.31 -6.51
CA ARG A 151 -2.86 -3.71 -6.66
C ARG A 151 -4.32 -3.90 -6.26
N TYR A 152 -5.15 -2.92 -6.58
CA TYR A 152 -6.58 -2.96 -6.29
C TYR A 152 -7.25 -4.07 -7.10
N ARG A 153 -8.07 -4.89 -6.43
CA ARG A 153 -8.87 -5.92 -7.08
C ARG A 153 -10.30 -5.86 -6.58
N ARG A 154 -11.25 -5.81 -7.52
CA ARG A 154 -12.67 -5.86 -7.21
C ARG A 154 -13.15 -7.30 -7.12
N ASP A 155 -12.77 -7.96 -6.03
CA ASP A 155 -13.17 -9.35 -5.78
C ASP A 155 -14.34 -9.43 -4.80
N GLY A 156 -14.99 -10.60 -4.80
CA GLY A 156 -15.93 -10.97 -3.75
C GLY A 156 -15.20 -11.45 -2.49
N TRP A 157 -15.93 -11.49 -1.38
CA TRP A 157 -15.48 -12.09 -0.14
C TRP A 157 -16.62 -12.94 0.44
N LEU A 158 -16.27 -13.96 1.21
CA LEU A 158 -17.24 -14.89 1.81
C LEU A 158 -17.16 -14.81 3.33
N TRP A 159 -18.32 -14.63 3.96
CA TRP A 159 -18.47 -14.84 5.40
C TRP A 159 -19.06 -16.24 5.61
N THR A 160 -18.27 -17.16 6.15
CA THR A 160 -18.69 -18.55 6.37
C THR A 160 -18.86 -18.85 7.85
N ALA A 161 -19.89 -19.62 8.21
CA ALA A 161 -19.99 -20.20 9.55
C ALA A 161 -19.05 -21.41 9.65
N THR A 162 -18.32 -21.52 10.76
CA THR A 162 -17.46 -22.68 11.06
C THR A 162 -18.15 -23.72 11.96
N THR A 163 -19.40 -23.45 12.37
CA THR A 163 -20.21 -24.31 13.24
C THR A 163 -21.63 -24.44 12.70
N GLN A 164 -22.36 -25.44 13.17
CA GLN A 164 -23.80 -25.54 12.94
C GLN A 164 -24.54 -24.39 13.67
N THR A 165 -25.72 -24.04 13.17
CA THR A 165 -26.57 -22.98 13.73
C THR A 165 -26.87 -23.25 15.21
N GLN A 166 -26.60 -22.27 16.07
CA GLN A 166 -26.96 -22.28 17.50
C GLN A 166 -28.32 -21.63 17.72
#